data_AF-A0AAP0L9E5-F1
#
_entry.id   AF-A0AAP0L9E5-F1
#
_cell.length_a   1.000
_cell.length_b   1.000
_cell.length_c   1.000
_cell.angle_alpha   90.00
_cell.angle_beta   90.00
_cell.angle_gamma   90.00
#
_symmetry.space_group_name_H-M   'P 1'
#
loop_
_entity.id
_entity.type
_entity.pdbx_description
1 polymer ?
#
loop_
_entity_poly.entity_id
_entity_poly.type
_entity_poly.pdbx_seq_one_letter_code
_entity_poly.pdbx_strand_id
1 'polypeptide(L)'
;MTKKMFGENDDFARFMDKWTSVMYANSEALLEVRMNDMRCEFGNVKGLIEYLDNTWLKNYKEKFVSAWTNRIIHFGETTTQRVESAHSILKLHLWNSQANFETLLNVVDGLLRIQHNNIKASFELSLNVVQHEYIDELYRRLRGYVSQRALRLIRDELTRGEDVGHDSTRYGCEIRTTHGLPCAHELNHHIFARSPIPLDDIHVYWRKLSTIPENPVDPSGYNVHDEIERVLEKFHACTDEDDRLRIIQQLREISRPLFTPGVVPPAKIKTKGRTPGSSKRKHDGDDSSTRRLPSGFEYVLSTQEASSSRQKKSKVPKMRSASRRTQSATNMAYGHCVEPDWLPHVEGINDVVADGNCGYRCVASGLGLADVDGWRIVRRRMYDEIIGHENLWREVLGSSYESVKIAVHCPENQVGASFKEWLTLPDMGLLVSTAFNVILVNLSHESASTFLPLRSAPPSSLHNRHPVAMINDRNIHWLRVKLRVNAPLPSLYPLCDRYVEDCAKGWRDGFVFRDIAPIAPVDDATISVVDLGTP
;
A
#
# COMPACT_ATOMS: atom_id res chain seq x y z
N MET A 1 2.87 11.68 -21.61
CA MET A 1 4.22 12.22 -21.35
C MET A 1 5.15 11.08 -21.02
N THR A 2 6.29 10.94 -21.70
CA THR A 2 7.22 9.81 -21.48
C THR A 2 8.54 10.30 -20.96
N LYS A 3 9.13 9.58 -20.00
CA LYS A 3 10.48 9.78 -19.44
C LYS A 3 11.56 10.07 -20.50
N LYS A 4 11.36 9.59 -21.72
CA LYS A 4 12.16 9.84 -22.93
C LYS A 4 12.31 11.32 -23.35
N MET A 5 11.47 12.23 -22.85
CA MET A 5 11.58 13.67 -23.12
C MET A 5 12.66 14.34 -22.27
N PHE A 6 13.14 13.66 -21.23
CA PHE A 6 14.22 14.13 -20.36
C PHE A 6 15.43 13.22 -20.59
N GLY A 7 16.62 13.84 -20.73
CA GLY A 7 17.87 13.11 -20.96
C GLY A 7 18.31 12.30 -19.75
N GLU A 8 18.01 12.80 -18.55
CA GLU A 8 18.42 12.22 -17.26
C GLU A 8 17.22 11.94 -16.36
N ASN A 9 17.36 10.99 -15.43
CA ASN A 9 16.30 10.63 -14.48
C ASN A 9 15.95 11.78 -13.54
N ASP A 10 16.95 12.58 -13.16
CA ASP A 10 16.82 13.65 -12.17
C ASP A 10 16.02 14.83 -12.73
N ASP A 11 16.16 15.12 -14.02
CA ASP A 11 15.36 16.14 -14.70
C ASP A 11 13.87 15.77 -14.74
N PHE A 12 13.54 14.49 -14.88
CA PHE A 12 12.14 14.04 -14.82
C PHE A 12 11.57 14.12 -13.41
N ALA A 13 12.37 13.80 -12.38
CA ALA A 13 11.94 13.94 -10.99
C ALA A 13 11.68 15.41 -10.64
N ARG A 14 12.58 16.31 -11.03
CA ARG A 14 12.44 17.76 -10.85
C ARG A 14 11.24 18.32 -11.59
N PHE A 15 10.99 17.85 -12.81
CA PHE A 15 9.77 18.16 -13.55
C PHE A 15 8.52 17.74 -12.79
N MET A 16 8.48 16.50 -12.27
CA MET A 16 7.31 15.97 -11.56
C MET A 16 7.03 16.75 -10.28
N ASP A 17 8.07 17.17 -9.56
CA ASP A 17 7.94 18.01 -8.37
C ASP A 17 7.29 19.38 -8.71
N LYS A 18 7.83 20.07 -9.71
CA LYS A 18 7.26 21.35 -10.16
C LYS A 18 5.86 21.20 -10.73
N TRP A 19 5.59 20.17 -11.51
CA TRP A 19 4.24 19.86 -12.00
C TRP A 19 3.27 19.58 -10.85
N THR A 20 3.72 18.88 -9.81
CA THR A 20 2.95 18.63 -8.60
C THR A 20 2.63 19.95 -7.88
N SER A 21 3.61 20.85 -7.79
CA SER A 21 3.38 22.20 -7.27
C SER A 21 2.32 22.96 -8.09
N VAL A 22 2.36 22.91 -9.43
CA VAL A 22 1.32 23.50 -10.30
C VAL A 22 -0.07 22.93 -9.98
N MET A 23 -0.20 21.61 -9.84
CA MET A 23 -1.47 20.95 -9.52
C MET A 23 -2.03 21.41 -8.17
N TYR A 24 -1.18 21.56 -7.15
CA TYR A 24 -1.59 21.99 -5.81
C TYR A 24 -1.64 23.52 -5.62
N ALA A 25 -1.74 24.29 -6.71
CA ALA A 25 -1.95 25.73 -6.63
C ALA A 25 -3.39 26.01 -6.15
N ASN A 26 -3.55 26.60 -4.98
CA ASN A 26 -4.86 26.84 -4.33
C ASN A 26 -5.57 28.12 -4.81
N SER A 27 -4.95 28.92 -5.66
CA SER A 27 -5.54 30.09 -6.29
C SER A 27 -5.08 30.22 -7.74
N GLU A 28 -5.87 30.93 -8.55
CA GLU A 28 -5.55 31.16 -9.96
C GLU A 28 -4.26 31.98 -10.10
N ALA A 29 -4.06 32.97 -9.23
CA ALA A 29 -2.81 33.75 -9.19
C ALA A 29 -1.59 32.88 -8.85
N LEU A 30 -1.70 31.98 -7.87
CA LEU A 30 -0.60 31.08 -7.52
C LEU A 30 -0.31 30.06 -8.64
N LEU A 31 -1.34 29.62 -9.37
CA LEU A 31 -1.17 28.78 -10.54
C LEU A 31 -0.36 29.51 -11.61
N GLU A 32 -0.67 30.77 -11.90
CA GLU A 32 0.07 31.57 -12.88
C GLU A 32 1.54 31.72 -12.48
N VAL A 33 1.81 32.02 -11.20
CA VAL A 33 3.19 32.09 -10.67
C VAL A 33 3.92 30.76 -10.86
N ARG A 34 3.34 29.64 -10.42
CA ARG A 34 3.96 28.31 -10.52
C ARG A 34 4.12 27.86 -11.97
N MET A 35 3.21 28.25 -12.86
CA MET A 35 3.32 28.00 -14.30
C MET A 35 4.40 28.84 -14.95
N ASN A 36 4.62 30.08 -14.51
CA ASN A 36 5.74 30.90 -14.98
C ASN A 36 7.08 30.29 -14.57
N ASP A 37 7.20 29.83 -13.32
CA ASP A 37 8.38 29.08 -12.87
C ASP A 37 8.63 27.83 -13.73
N MET A 38 7.55 27.08 -14.02
CA MET A 38 7.60 25.90 -14.90
C MET A 38 8.13 26.23 -16.30
N ARG A 39 7.71 27.38 -16.85
CA ARG A 39 8.15 27.88 -18.18
C ARG A 39 9.61 28.32 -18.16
N CYS A 40 10.06 28.96 -17.09
CA CYS A 40 11.45 29.38 -16.94
C CYS A 40 12.40 28.17 -16.88
N GLU A 41 12.02 27.14 -16.14
CA GLU A 41 12.89 25.98 -15.90
C GLU A 41 12.88 24.96 -17.05
N PHE A 42 11.71 24.71 -17.64
CA PHE A 42 11.54 23.67 -18.67
C PHE A 42 11.20 24.22 -20.06
N GLY A 43 11.32 25.53 -20.27
CA GLY A 43 11.05 26.16 -21.57
C GLY A 43 11.99 25.70 -22.70
N ASN A 44 13.18 25.21 -22.35
CA ASN A 44 14.14 24.62 -23.29
C ASN A 44 13.76 23.18 -23.72
N VAL A 45 12.85 22.50 -23.02
CA VAL A 45 12.40 21.16 -23.37
C VAL A 45 11.36 21.25 -24.49
N LYS A 46 11.78 20.91 -25.70
CA LYS A 46 10.99 21.07 -26.93
C LYS A 46 9.59 20.47 -26.80
N GLY A 47 8.58 21.33 -26.95
CA GLY A 47 7.16 20.95 -27.01
C GLY A 47 6.52 20.57 -25.67
N LEU A 48 7.26 20.63 -24.55
CA LEU A 48 6.72 20.24 -23.25
C LEU A 48 5.67 21.22 -22.73
N ILE A 49 6.01 22.51 -22.65
CA ILE A 49 5.08 23.55 -22.18
C ILE A 49 3.84 23.61 -23.07
N GLU A 50 4.02 23.55 -24.39
CA GLU A 50 2.92 23.53 -25.36
C GLU A 50 2.01 22.32 -25.15
N TYR A 51 2.58 21.14 -24.84
CA TYR A 51 1.80 19.95 -24.51
C TYR A 51 0.99 20.15 -23.22
N LEU A 52 1.59 20.67 -22.15
CA LEU A 52 0.90 20.90 -20.87
C LEU A 52 -0.24 21.90 -21.02
N ASP A 53 0.02 23.03 -21.66
CA ASP A 53 -0.96 24.08 -21.91
C ASP A 53 -2.14 23.55 -22.73
N ASN A 54 -1.86 22.95 -23.89
CA ASN A 54 -2.92 22.56 -24.83
C ASN A 54 -3.64 21.27 -24.46
N THR A 55 -2.95 20.32 -23.83
CA THR A 55 -3.53 19.01 -23.50
C THR A 55 -4.24 19.03 -22.15
N TRP A 56 -3.61 19.62 -21.12
CA TRP A 56 -4.08 19.52 -19.74
C TRP A 56 -4.71 20.80 -19.25
N LEU A 57 -4.02 21.93 -19.33
CA LEU A 57 -4.46 23.16 -18.66
C LEU A 57 -5.63 23.82 -19.36
N LYS A 58 -5.61 23.93 -20.69
CA LYS A 58 -6.65 24.61 -21.46
C LYS A 58 -8.05 24.02 -21.24
N ASN A 59 -8.16 22.69 -21.24
CA ASN A 59 -9.45 22.00 -21.23
C ASN A 59 -9.78 21.30 -19.89
N TYR A 60 -8.78 21.04 -19.04
CA TYR A 60 -8.96 20.18 -17.87
C TYR A 60 -8.43 20.74 -16.56
N LYS A 61 -7.84 21.95 -16.51
CA LYS A 61 -7.30 22.51 -15.25
C LYS A 61 -8.30 22.49 -14.10
N GLU A 62 -9.58 22.74 -14.40
CA GLU A 62 -10.65 22.78 -13.40
C GLU A 62 -10.93 21.40 -12.76
N LYS A 63 -10.47 20.31 -13.38
CA LYS A 63 -10.70 18.94 -12.91
C LYS A 63 -9.62 18.42 -11.96
N PHE A 64 -8.45 19.06 -11.89
CA PHE A 64 -7.31 18.53 -11.13
C PHE A 64 -6.47 19.59 -10.40
N VAL A 65 -6.64 20.87 -10.69
CA VAL A 65 -5.91 21.94 -9.99
C VAL A 65 -6.70 22.39 -8.75
N SER A 66 -6.02 22.45 -7.60
CA SER A 66 -6.60 22.80 -6.29
C SER A 66 -7.42 24.09 -6.31
N ALA A 67 -7.04 25.11 -7.07
CA ALA A 67 -7.77 26.37 -7.21
C ALA A 67 -9.24 26.20 -7.61
N TRP A 68 -9.58 25.12 -8.34
CA TRP A 68 -10.95 24.75 -8.70
C TRP A 68 -11.44 23.54 -7.93
N THR A 69 -10.63 22.50 -7.75
CA THR A 69 -11.08 21.28 -7.05
C THR A 69 -11.42 21.56 -5.59
N ASN A 70 -10.77 22.54 -4.95
CA ASN A 70 -11.06 22.92 -3.58
C ASN A 70 -12.42 23.64 -3.42
N ARG A 71 -13.12 23.92 -4.53
CA ARG A 71 -14.47 24.52 -4.54
C ARG A 71 -15.59 23.47 -4.57
N ILE A 72 -15.25 22.17 -4.61
CA ILE A 72 -16.23 21.07 -4.66
C ILE A 72 -15.94 20.04 -3.57
N ILE A 73 -16.99 19.33 -3.15
CA ILE A 73 -16.86 18.26 -2.16
C ILE A 73 -16.28 17.00 -2.83
N HIS A 74 -15.09 16.59 -2.38
CA HIS A 74 -14.42 15.38 -2.85
C HIS A 74 -13.89 14.50 -1.71
N PHE A 75 -14.09 14.86 -0.44
CA PHE A 75 -13.72 14.09 0.76
C PHE A 75 -12.24 13.68 0.83
N GLY A 76 -11.35 14.47 0.25
CA GLY A 76 -9.91 14.18 0.16
C GLY A 76 -9.52 13.25 -1.00
N GLU A 77 -10.48 12.85 -1.83
CA GLU A 77 -10.28 11.90 -2.93
C GLU A 77 -10.03 12.63 -4.24
N THR A 78 -8.79 13.08 -4.44
CA THR A 78 -8.39 13.89 -5.60
C THR A 78 -7.75 13.10 -6.73
N THR A 79 -7.63 11.77 -6.60
CA THR A 79 -7.00 10.91 -7.61
C THR A 79 -7.96 9.82 -8.12
N THR A 80 -7.86 9.50 -9.41
CA THR A 80 -8.59 8.38 -10.04
C THR A 80 -7.90 7.03 -9.86
N GLN A 81 -6.82 6.97 -9.06
CA GLN A 81 -5.97 5.79 -8.85
C GLN A 81 -6.64 4.68 -8.03
N ARG A 82 -7.92 4.80 -7.68
CA ARG A 82 -8.69 3.76 -6.96
C ARG A 82 -8.66 2.40 -7.66
N VAL A 83 -8.64 2.40 -8.99
CA VAL A 83 -8.53 1.16 -9.78
C VAL A 83 -7.13 0.57 -9.68
N GLU A 84 -6.09 1.40 -9.65
CA GLU A 84 -4.70 0.95 -9.52
C GLU A 84 -4.41 0.42 -8.11
N SER A 85 -4.93 1.07 -7.07
CA SER A 85 -4.80 0.58 -5.69
C SER A 85 -5.57 -0.73 -5.49
N ALA A 86 -6.80 -0.84 -6.02
CA ALA A 86 -7.54 -2.09 -6.01
C ALA A 86 -6.83 -3.20 -6.81
N HIS A 87 -6.28 -2.87 -7.98
CA HIS A 87 -5.46 -3.79 -8.77
C HIS A 87 -4.18 -4.20 -8.04
N SER A 88 -3.55 -3.27 -7.31
CA SER A 88 -2.34 -3.55 -6.53
C SER A 88 -2.66 -4.54 -5.42
N ILE A 89 -3.72 -4.29 -4.65
CA ILE A 89 -4.19 -5.19 -3.59
C ILE A 89 -4.57 -6.56 -4.18
N LEU A 90 -5.29 -6.59 -5.30
CA LEU A 90 -5.65 -7.85 -5.94
C LEU A 90 -4.42 -8.63 -6.43
N LYS A 91 -3.45 -7.94 -7.06
CA LYS A 91 -2.18 -8.56 -7.50
C LYS A 91 -1.36 -9.09 -6.32
N LEU A 92 -1.39 -8.40 -5.19
CA LEU A 92 -0.72 -8.82 -3.96
C LEU A 92 -1.26 -10.18 -3.47
N HIS A 93 -2.57 -10.40 -3.63
CA HIS A 93 -3.22 -11.65 -3.25
C HIS A 93 -3.14 -12.71 -4.37
N LEU A 94 -2.98 -12.30 -5.63
CA LEU A 94 -2.74 -13.18 -6.77
C LEU A 94 -1.24 -13.44 -6.93
N TRP A 95 -0.71 -14.31 -6.07
CA TRP A 95 0.71 -14.69 -5.99
C TRP A 95 1.40 -15.03 -7.32
N ASN A 96 0.69 -15.46 -8.36
CA ASN A 96 1.27 -15.75 -9.67
C ASN A 96 0.30 -15.48 -10.83
N SER A 97 0.86 -15.25 -12.02
CA SER A 97 0.11 -15.01 -13.27
C SER A 97 -0.44 -16.28 -13.93
N GLN A 98 -0.30 -17.45 -13.28
CA GLN A 98 -0.72 -18.76 -13.79
C GLN A 98 -1.88 -19.38 -12.99
N ALA A 99 -2.51 -18.62 -12.09
CA ALA A 99 -3.66 -19.08 -11.32
C ALA A 99 -4.83 -19.44 -12.25
N ASN A 100 -5.49 -20.57 -11.97
CA ASN A 100 -6.71 -20.96 -12.67
C ASN A 100 -7.91 -20.15 -12.16
N PHE A 101 -9.05 -20.23 -12.86
CA PHE A 101 -10.23 -19.44 -12.53
C PHE A 101 -10.79 -19.72 -11.13
N GLU A 102 -10.74 -20.98 -10.69
CA GLU A 102 -11.18 -21.38 -9.35
C GLU A 102 -10.32 -20.73 -8.25
N THR A 103 -9.00 -20.71 -8.43
CA THR A 103 -8.07 -20.04 -7.52
C THR A 103 -8.32 -18.53 -7.50
N LEU A 104 -8.53 -17.92 -8.66
CA LEU A 104 -8.86 -16.49 -8.77
C LEU A 104 -10.16 -16.15 -8.02
N LEU A 105 -11.22 -16.93 -8.20
CA LEU A 105 -12.50 -16.71 -7.52
C LEU A 105 -12.35 -16.81 -6.00
N ASN A 106 -11.66 -17.83 -5.50
CA ASN A 106 -11.45 -18.00 -4.05
C ASN A 106 -10.63 -16.84 -3.46
N VAL A 107 -9.61 -16.36 -4.18
CA VAL A 107 -8.81 -15.20 -3.76
C VAL A 107 -9.65 -13.92 -3.73
N VAL A 108 -10.46 -13.69 -4.76
CA VAL A 108 -11.33 -12.51 -4.84
C VAL A 108 -12.40 -12.54 -3.74
N ASP A 109 -13.08 -13.67 -3.54
CA ASP A 109 -14.07 -13.83 -2.47
C ASP A 109 -13.44 -13.60 -1.09
N GLY A 110 -12.28 -14.20 -0.83
CA GLY A 110 -11.52 -13.98 0.41
C GLY A 110 -11.15 -12.51 0.63
N LEU A 111 -10.64 -11.84 -0.42
CA LEU A 111 -10.29 -10.43 -0.37
C LEU A 111 -11.50 -9.54 -0.08
N LEU A 112 -12.63 -9.78 -0.75
CA LEU A 112 -13.86 -9.02 -0.54
C LEU A 112 -14.39 -9.20 0.89
N ARG A 113 -14.33 -10.43 1.44
CA ARG A 113 -14.69 -10.69 2.84
C ARG A 113 -13.80 -9.93 3.81
N ILE A 114 -12.49 -9.93 3.59
CA ILE A 114 -11.53 -9.19 4.41
C ILE A 114 -11.84 -7.69 4.37
N GLN A 115 -12.01 -7.11 3.19
CA GLN A 115 -12.32 -5.69 3.04
C GLN A 115 -13.65 -5.33 3.71
N HIS A 116 -14.69 -6.15 3.51
CA HIS A 116 -15.98 -5.95 4.16
C HIS A 116 -15.88 -6.02 5.69
N ASN A 117 -15.15 -7.01 6.22
CA ASN A 117 -14.92 -7.14 7.67
C ASN A 117 -14.13 -5.95 8.23
N ASN A 118 -13.13 -5.46 7.50
CA ASN A 118 -12.35 -4.28 7.89
C ASN A 118 -13.22 -3.01 7.94
N ILE A 119 -14.08 -2.81 6.94
CA ILE A 119 -15.04 -1.69 6.93
C ILE A 119 -15.97 -1.81 8.13
N LYS A 120 -16.59 -2.99 8.34
CA LYS A 120 -17.49 -3.21 9.49
C LYS A 120 -16.79 -2.96 10.82
N ALA A 121 -15.59 -3.51 11.00
CA ALA A 121 -14.80 -3.27 12.20
C ALA A 121 -14.48 -1.78 12.42
N SER A 122 -14.20 -1.03 11.36
CA SER A 122 -13.97 0.42 11.45
C SER A 122 -15.23 1.20 11.86
N PHE A 123 -16.41 0.74 11.44
CA PHE A 123 -17.69 1.31 11.85
C PHE A 123 -17.97 1.01 13.32
N GLU A 124 -17.82 -0.24 13.75
CA GLU A 124 -17.98 -0.63 15.17
C GLU A 124 -17.06 0.16 16.09
N LEU A 125 -15.82 0.43 15.66
CA LEU A 125 -14.90 1.30 16.38
C LEU A 125 -15.39 2.75 16.46
N SER A 126 -15.95 3.28 15.37
CA SER A 126 -16.47 4.66 15.34
C SER A 126 -17.74 4.81 16.17
N LEU A 127 -18.56 3.75 16.26
CA LEU A 127 -19.79 3.72 17.05
C LEU A 127 -19.52 3.57 18.55
N ASN A 128 -18.65 2.62 18.93
CA ASN A 128 -18.58 2.14 20.31
C ASN A 128 -17.33 2.61 21.07
N VAL A 129 -16.29 3.09 20.38
CA VAL A 129 -15.01 3.45 21.04
C VAL A 129 -14.81 4.96 21.03
N VAL A 130 -14.81 5.54 22.23
CA VAL A 130 -14.38 6.93 22.45
C VAL A 130 -12.89 6.94 22.74
N GLN A 131 -12.09 7.47 21.82
CA GLN A 131 -10.66 7.65 22.06
C GLN A 131 -10.43 8.82 23.02
N HIS A 132 -9.38 8.74 23.84
CA HIS A 132 -9.07 9.74 24.87
C HIS A 132 -9.01 11.17 24.31
N GLU A 133 -8.44 11.32 23.12
CA GLU A 133 -8.29 12.58 22.39
C GLU A 133 -9.62 13.28 22.06
N TYR A 134 -10.74 12.56 22.04
CA TYR A 134 -12.06 13.10 21.72
C TYR A 134 -12.99 13.16 22.94
N ILE A 135 -12.47 12.98 24.16
CA ILE A 135 -13.22 13.11 25.42
C ILE A 135 -13.57 14.58 25.73
N ASP A 136 -12.94 15.54 25.05
CA ASP A 136 -13.24 16.97 25.18
C ASP A 136 -14.68 17.32 24.79
N GLU A 137 -15.31 18.17 25.61
CA GLU A 137 -16.66 18.69 25.49
C GLU A 137 -17.08 19.11 24.07
N LEU A 138 -16.14 19.70 23.33
CA LEU A 138 -16.31 20.13 21.94
C LEU A 138 -16.83 19.00 21.03
N TYR A 139 -16.35 17.78 21.24
CA TYR A 139 -16.68 16.61 20.41
C TYR A 139 -17.93 15.85 20.86
N ARG A 140 -18.56 16.20 21.99
CA ARG A 140 -19.56 15.34 22.63
C ARG A 140 -20.66 14.85 21.68
N ARG A 141 -21.17 15.73 20.81
CA ARG A 141 -22.27 15.42 19.88
C ARG A 141 -21.83 14.56 18.69
N LEU A 142 -20.53 14.41 18.45
CA LEU A 142 -19.98 13.66 17.32
C LEU A 142 -19.61 12.22 17.68
N ARG A 143 -19.31 11.95 18.96
CA ARG A 143 -18.90 10.62 19.46
C ARG A 143 -19.98 9.59 19.19
N GLY A 144 -19.61 8.49 18.54
CA GLY A 144 -20.55 7.42 18.20
C GLY A 144 -21.46 7.72 16.99
N TYR A 145 -21.39 8.92 16.40
CA TYR A 145 -22.22 9.31 15.26
C TYR A 145 -21.41 9.69 14.02
N VAL A 146 -20.09 9.85 14.17
CA VAL A 146 -19.18 10.30 13.12
C VAL A 146 -17.99 9.36 13.04
N SER A 147 -17.51 9.08 11.83
CA SER A 147 -16.34 8.23 11.62
C SER A 147 -15.10 8.76 12.34
N GLN A 148 -14.25 7.86 12.85
CA GLN A 148 -12.98 8.24 13.47
C GLN A 148 -12.05 9.00 12.51
N ARG A 149 -12.18 8.77 11.19
CA ARG A 149 -11.43 9.51 10.18
C ARG A 149 -11.82 10.99 10.15
N ALA A 150 -13.11 11.30 10.23
CA ALA A 150 -13.58 12.68 10.29
C ALA A 150 -13.19 13.35 11.62
N LEU A 151 -13.24 12.64 12.75
CA LEU A 151 -12.76 13.18 14.03
C LEU A 151 -11.27 13.57 13.97
N ARG A 152 -10.42 12.73 13.35
CA ARG A 152 -9.01 13.08 13.10
C ARG A 152 -8.86 14.32 12.23
N LEU A 153 -9.59 14.40 11.12
CA LEU A 153 -9.53 15.56 10.22
C LEU A 153 -9.96 16.86 10.91
N ILE A 154 -10.99 16.82 11.77
CA ILE A 154 -11.43 17.98 12.57
C ILE A 154 -10.34 18.40 13.56
N ARG A 155 -9.70 17.43 14.22
CA ARG A 155 -8.60 17.70 15.15
C ARG A 155 -7.39 18.29 14.43
N ASP A 156 -7.01 17.74 13.29
CA ASP A 156 -5.88 18.25 12.50
C ASP A 156 -6.17 19.69 12.03
N GLU A 157 -7.43 20.01 11.72
CA GLU A 157 -7.89 21.36 11.41
C GLU A 157 -7.85 22.31 12.63
N LEU A 158 -8.17 21.82 13.84
CA LEU A 158 -7.99 22.59 15.08
C LEU A 158 -6.53 22.96 15.31
N THR A 159 -5.62 21.97 15.24
CA THR A 159 -4.18 22.20 15.39
C THR A 159 -3.67 23.19 14.36
N ARG A 160 -4.11 23.06 13.09
CA ARG A 160 -3.79 24.06 12.05
C ARG A 160 -4.31 25.46 12.40
N GLY A 161 -5.47 25.55 13.03
CA GLY A 161 -6.06 26.81 13.49
C GLY A 161 -5.26 27.49 14.62
N GLU A 162 -4.67 26.69 15.52
CA GLU A 162 -3.80 27.18 16.60
C GLU A 162 -2.51 27.81 16.02
N ASP A 163 -1.92 27.19 14.99
CA ASP A 163 -0.68 27.66 14.35
C ASP A 163 -0.85 28.97 13.55
N VAL A 164 -2.03 29.19 12.96
CA VAL A 164 -2.32 30.37 12.12
C VAL A 164 -2.63 31.63 12.95
N GLY A 165 -2.94 31.48 14.25
CA GLY A 165 -3.33 32.59 15.13
C GLY A 165 -4.74 33.12 14.83
N HIS A 166 -5.09 34.30 15.35
CA HIS A 166 -6.45 34.91 15.24
C HIS A 166 -6.70 35.69 13.93
N ASP A 167 -5.84 35.56 12.93
CA ASP A 167 -5.98 36.28 11.66
C ASP A 167 -7.05 35.64 10.78
N SER A 168 -8.29 36.15 10.88
CA SER A 168 -9.45 35.75 10.08
C SER A 168 -9.22 35.73 8.56
N THR A 169 -8.20 36.43 8.06
CA THR A 169 -7.87 36.45 6.62
C THR A 169 -7.00 35.27 6.17
N ARG A 170 -6.40 34.51 7.11
CA ARG A 170 -5.47 33.41 6.84
C ARG A 170 -6.08 32.02 6.99
N TYR A 171 -7.24 31.89 7.63
CA TYR A 171 -7.87 30.58 7.70
C TYR A 171 -8.53 30.28 6.35
N GLY A 172 -7.90 29.41 5.56
CA GLY A 172 -8.59 28.76 4.45
C GLY A 172 -9.75 27.91 5.00
N CYS A 173 -10.98 28.16 4.53
CA CYS A 173 -12.16 27.31 4.81
C CYS A 173 -12.22 26.08 3.89
N GLU A 174 -11.07 25.61 3.40
CA GLU A 174 -10.99 24.55 2.38
C GLU A 174 -11.61 23.24 2.85
N ILE A 175 -11.41 22.85 4.12
CA ILE A 175 -11.96 21.60 4.63
C ILE A 175 -13.51 21.59 4.64
N ARG A 176 -14.11 22.78 4.77
CA ARG A 176 -15.57 22.97 4.68
C ARG A 176 -16.09 22.69 3.28
N THR A 177 -15.41 23.22 2.26
CA THR A 177 -15.81 23.04 0.86
C THR A 177 -15.45 21.67 0.31
N THR A 178 -14.33 21.09 0.74
CA THR A 178 -13.79 19.83 0.18
C THR A 178 -14.28 18.59 0.91
N HIS A 179 -14.41 18.65 2.23
CA HIS A 179 -14.80 17.50 3.05
C HIS A 179 -16.19 17.67 3.68
N GLY A 180 -16.76 18.89 3.69
CA GLY A 180 -18.02 19.14 4.40
C GLY A 180 -17.86 18.98 5.91
N LEU A 181 -16.68 19.34 6.44
CA LEU A 181 -16.36 19.33 7.87
C LEU A 181 -16.17 20.78 8.35
N PRO A 182 -16.36 21.08 9.65
CA PRO A 182 -16.11 22.40 10.19
C PRO A 182 -14.68 22.85 9.93
N CYS A 183 -14.50 24.06 9.43
CA CYS A 183 -13.16 24.63 9.26
C CYS A 183 -12.66 25.27 10.56
N ALA A 184 -11.37 25.60 10.61
CA ALA A 184 -10.74 26.22 11.78
C ALA A 184 -11.49 27.47 12.28
N HIS A 185 -12.05 28.29 11.38
CA HIS A 185 -12.91 29.41 11.74
C HIS A 185 -14.16 29.02 12.53
N GLU A 186 -14.94 28.06 11.99
CA GLU A 186 -16.17 27.57 12.61
C GLU A 186 -15.87 26.87 13.94
N LEU A 187 -14.78 26.10 13.98
CA LEU A 187 -14.31 25.41 15.18
C LEU A 187 -13.92 26.39 16.29
N ASN A 188 -13.17 27.45 15.97
CA ASN A 188 -12.84 28.50 16.93
C ASN A 188 -14.09 29.18 17.47
N HIS A 189 -15.10 29.44 16.62
CA HIS A 189 -16.37 29.97 17.09
C HIS A 189 -17.02 29.07 18.15
N HIS A 190 -17.03 27.75 17.94
CA HIS A 190 -17.55 26.80 18.92
C HIS A 190 -16.77 26.79 20.23
N ILE A 191 -15.44 26.89 20.16
CA ILE A 191 -14.55 26.97 21.33
C ILE A 191 -14.84 28.23 22.14
N PHE A 192 -14.91 29.41 21.50
CA PHE A 192 -15.21 30.67 22.17
C PHE A 192 -16.61 30.68 22.79
N ALA A 193 -17.59 30.12 22.08
CA ALA A 193 -18.96 29.96 22.58
C ALA A 193 -19.11 28.86 23.65
N ARG A 194 -18.05 28.09 23.94
CA ARG A 194 -18.06 26.90 24.81
C ARG A 194 -19.19 25.94 24.47
N SER A 195 -19.39 25.74 23.17
CA SER A 195 -20.46 24.91 22.62
C SER A 195 -19.89 23.69 21.92
N PRO A 196 -20.55 22.52 22.00
CA PRO A 196 -20.14 21.35 21.23
C PRO A 196 -20.43 21.56 19.74
N ILE A 197 -19.59 20.97 18.88
CA ILE A 197 -19.79 20.98 17.42
C ILE A 197 -21.12 20.30 17.10
N PRO A 198 -22.07 20.98 16.41
CA PRO A 198 -23.31 20.38 15.95
C PRO A 198 -23.07 19.23 14.98
N LEU A 199 -23.88 18.17 15.09
CA LEU A 199 -23.81 17.03 14.17
C LEU A 199 -24.23 17.41 12.73
N ASP A 200 -25.04 18.47 12.59
CA ASP A 200 -25.49 18.98 11.29
C ASP A 200 -24.39 19.72 10.52
N ASP A 201 -23.34 20.15 11.21
CA ASP A 201 -22.16 20.72 10.55
C ASP A 201 -21.26 19.65 9.93
N ILE A 202 -21.57 18.38 10.15
CA ILE A 202 -20.83 17.24 9.60
C ILE A 202 -21.60 16.67 8.41
N HIS A 203 -20.95 16.66 7.25
CA HIS A 203 -21.52 16.08 6.04
C HIS A 203 -21.91 14.60 6.21
N VAL A 204 -23.05 14.20 5.64
CA VAL A 204 -23.64 12.85 5.78
C VAL A 204 -22.69 11.71 5.43
N TYR A 205 -21.76 11.94 4.48
CA TYR A 205 -20.70 11.00 4.14
C TYR A 205 -19.93 10.48 5.36
N TRP A 206 -19.59 11.37 6.30
CA TRP A 206 -18.83 11.02 7.51
C TRP A 206 -19.68 10.44 8.64
N ARG A 207 -21.01 10.61 8.56
CA ARG A 207 -22.01 10.08 9.49
C ARG A 207 -22.45 8.66 9.12
N LYS A 208 -22.13 8.21 7.90
CA LYS A 208 -22.49 6.87 7.41
C LYS A 208 -21.58 5.80 8.02
N LEU A 209 -22.06 5.17 9.09
CA LEU A 209 -21.36 4.09 9.82
C LEU A 209 -22.02 2.72 9.63
N SER A 210 -22.71 2.51 8.50
CA SER A 210 -23.36 1.25 8.17
C SER A 210 -23.17 0.89 6.70
N THR A 211 -23.02 -0.42 6.44
CA THR A 211 -23.03 -1.00 5.09
C THR A 211 -24.45 -1.30 4.62
N ILE A 212 -25.44 -1.26 5.52
CA ILE A 212 -26.85 -1.49 5.20
C ILE A 212 -27.41 -0.19 4.58
N PRO A 213 -28.08 -0.26 3.42
CA PRO A 213 -28.81 0.88 2.87
C PRO A 213 -29.86 1.37 3.88
N GLU A 214 -29.94 2.69 4.10
CA GLU A 214 -30.91 3.30 5.03
C GLU A 214 -32.36 3.00 4.64
N ASN A 215 -32.60 2.76 3.34
CA ASN A 215 -33.82 2.16 2.81
C ASN A 215 -33.48 0.75 2.32
N PRO A 216 -33.63 -0.31 3.15
CA PRO A 216 -33.67 -1.64 2.59
C PRO A 216 -34.79 -1.67 1.56
N VAL A 217 -34.45 -2.04 0.33
CA VAL A 217 -35.43 -2.21 -0.74
C VAL A 217 -36.45 -3.21 -0.23
N ASP A 218 -37.65 -2.75 0.11
CA ASP A 218 -38.73 -3.61 0.56
C ASP A 218 -39.12 -4.51 -0.63
N PRO A 219 -38.86 -5.83 -0.57
CA PRO A 219 -39.22 -6.73 -1.66
C PRO A 219 -40.73 -6.75 -1.89
N SER A 220 -41.54 -6.34 -0.91
CA SER A 220 -43.01 -6.37 -0.99
C SER A 220 -43.59 -5.33 -1.96
N GLY A 221 -42.82 -4.30 -2.32
CA GLY A 221 -43.23 -3.27 -3.29
C GLY A 221 -43.00 -3.65 -4.76
N TYR A 222 -42.27 -4.74 -5.03
CA TYR A 222 -41.97 -5.19 -6.39
C TYR A 222 -42.95 -6.30 -6.81
N ASN A 223 -43.94 -5.93 -7.62
CA ASN A 223 -44.75 -6.90 -8.31
C ASN A 223 -43.98 -7.42 -9.53
N VAL A 224 -43.57 -8.69 -9.49
CA VAL A 224 -42.92 -9.38 -10.62
C VAL A 224 -43.80 -9.30 -11.88
N HIS A 225 -45.12 -9.23 -11.71
CA HIS A 225 -46.05 -9.07 -12.83
C HIS A 225 -45.84 -7.75 -13.57
N ASP A 226 -45.75 -6.63 -12.85
CA ASP A 226 -45.56 -5.31 -13.46
C ASP A 226 -44.22 -5.21 -14.20
N GLU A 227 -43.16 -5.87 -13.70
CA GLU A 227 -41.87 -5.92 -14.41
C GLU A 227 -41.92 -6.81 -15.65
N ILE A 228 -42.62 -7.95 -15.59
CA ILE A 228 -42.84 -8.79 -16.77
C ILE A 228 -43.64 -8.03 -17.82
N GLU A 229 -44.67 -7.28 -17.41
CA GLU A 229 -45.49 -6.46 -18.29
C GLU A 229 -44.67 -5.35 -18.96
N ARG A 230 -43.80 -4.64 -18.21
CA ARG A 230 -42.85 -3.68 -18.77
C ARG A 230 -41.90 -4.30 -19.81
N VAL A 231 -41.43 -5.53 -19.57
CA VAL A 231 -40.58 -6.25 -20.52
C VAL A 231 -41.37 -6.64 -21.78
N LEU A 232 -42.63 -7.05 -21.64
CA LEU A 232 -43.53 -7.34 -22.77
C LEU A 232 -43.80 -6.08 -23.60
N GLU A 233 -44.13 -4.97 -22.95
CA GLU A 233 -44.32 -3.67 -23.62
C GLU A 233 -43.07 -3.27 -24.41
N LYS A 234 -41.89 -3.38 -23.79
CA LYS A 234 -40.61 -3.11 -24.46
C LYS A 234 -40.38 -4.03 -25.65
N PHE A 235 -40.67 -5.32 -25.51
CA PHE A 235 -40.51 -6.31 -26.59
C PHE A 235 -41.42 -6.00 -27.78
N HIS A 236 -42.68 -5.61 -27.51
CA HIS A 236 -43.63 -5.22 -28.55
C HIS A 236 -43.30 -3.86 -29.19
N ALA A 237 -42.75 -2.92 -28.42
CA ALA A 237 -42.31 -1.61 -28.91
C ALA A 237 -41.00 -1.66 -29.72
N CYS A 238 -40.16 -2.69 -29.54
CA CYS A 238 -38.97 -2.89 -30.36
C CYS A 238 -39.36 -3.15 -31.82
N THR A 239 -38.81 -2.37 -32.75
CA THR A 239 -38.94 -2.57 -34.20
C THR A 239 -37.76 -3.33 -34.80
N ASP A 240 -36.63 -3.39 -34.09
CA ASP A 240 -35.43 -4.15 -34.47
C ASP A 240 -35.49 -5.61 -33.98
N GLU A 241 -35.28 -6.55 -34.90
CA GLU A 241 -35.29 -7.98 -34.62
C GLU A 241 -34.11 -8.42 -33.74
N ASP A 242 -32.96 -7.75 -33.84
CA ASP A 242 -31.79 -8.07 -33.01
C ASP A 242 -32.02 -7.73 -31.52
N ASP A 243 -32.73 -6.63 -31.25
CA ASP A 243 -33.11 -6.24 -29.90
C ASP A 243 -34.20 -7.15 -29.32
N ARG A 244 -35.16 -7.59 -30.14
CA ARG A 244 -36.15 -8.63 -29.75
C ARG A 244 -35.46 -9.93 -29.36
N LEU A 245 -34.50 -10.39 -30.16
CA LEU A 245 -33.72 -11.59 -29.89
C LEU A 245 -32.89 -11.47 -28.61
N ARG A 246 -32.31 -10.31 -28.33
CA ARG A 246 -31.59 -10.03 -27.07
C ARG A 246 -32.50 -10.12 -25.85
N ILE A 247 -33.70 -9.54 -25.92
CA ILE A 247 -34.68 -9.60 -24.82
C ILE A 247 -35.08 -11.06 -24.54
N ILE A 248 -35.38 -11.84 -25.58
CA ILE A 248 -35.69 -13.27 -25.44
C ILE A 248 -34.53 -14.05 -24.81
N GLN A 249 -33.29 -13.75 -25.23
CA GLN A 249 -32.09 -14.41 -24.70
C GLN A 249 -31.91 -14.12 -23.20
N GLN A 250 -32.08 -12.87 -22.78
CA GLN A 250 -32.02 -12.48 -21.37
C GLN A 250 -33.13 -13.15 -20.55
N LEU A 251 -34.35 -13.25 -21.08
CA LEU A 251 -35.46 -13.96 -20.43
C LEU A 251 -35.18 -15.48 -20.30
N ARG A 252 -34.49 -16.08 -21.27
CA ARG A 252 -34.05 -17.49 -21.21
C ARG A 252 -32.98 -17.70 -20.15
N GLU A 253 -32.03 -16.77 -20.01
CA GLU A 253 -30.99 -16.83 -18.98
C GLU A 253 -31.59 -16.73 -17.57
N ILE A 254 -32.61 -15.88 -17.39
CA ILE A 254 -33.34 -15.73 -16.13
C ILE A 254 -34.20 -16.97 -15.83
N SER A 255 -34.93 -17.48 -16.82
CA SER A 255 -35.87 -18.60 -16.61
C SER A 255 -35.21 -19.98 -16.57
N ARG A 256 -34.06 -20.17 -17.24
CA ARG A 256 -33.36 -21.45 -17.36
C ARG A 256 -31.83 -21.28 -17.38
N PRO A 257 -31.21 -20.86 -16.27
CA PRO A 257 -29.78 -20.56 -16.21
C PRO A 257 -28.86 -21.76 -16.53
N LEU A 258 -29.35 -23.00 -16.39
CA LEU A 258 -28.58 -24.22 -16.66
C LEU A 258 -28.59 -24.68 -18.15
N PHE A 259 -29.36 -24.03 -19.02
CA PHE A 259 -29.57 -24.48 -20.42
C PHE A 259 -29.20 -23.46 -21.49
N THR A 260 -28.60 -22.32 -21.13
CA THR A 260 -28.01 -21.38 -22.09
C THR A 260 -26.55 -21.75 -22.34
N PRO A 261 -26.18 -22.36 -23.48
CA PRO A 261 -24.78 -22.47 -23.87
C PRO A 261 -24.25 -21.05 -24.02
N GLY A 262 -23.14 -20.71 -23.35
CA GLY A 262 -22.53 -19.40 -23.46
C GLY A 262 -22.31 -19.05 -24.93
N VAL A 263 -23.06 -18.07 -25.44
CA VAL A 263 -22.92 -17.59 -26.80
C VAL A 263 -21.54 -16.97 -26.92
N VAL A 264 -20.67 -17.60 -27.72
CA VAL A 264 -19.34 -17.08 -28.03
C VAL A 264 -19.52 -15.71 -28.71
N PRO A 265 -18.85 -14.65 -28.26
CA PRO A 265 -18.89 -13.36 -28.95
C PRO A 265 -18.47 -13.55 -30.41
N PRO A 266 -19.15 -12.92 -31.38
CA PRO A 266 -18.69 -12.96 -32.77
C PRO A 266 -17.24 -12.43 -32.83
N ALA A 267 -16.44 -13.11 -33.66
CA ALA A 267 -15.00 -12.86 -33.77
C ALA A 267 -14.71 -11.34 -33.87
N LYS A 268 -13.71 -10.89 -33.10
CA LYS A 268 -13.24 -9.50 -33.10
C LYS A 268 -13.15 -8.98 -34.53
N ILE A 269 -14.00 -8.02 -34.88
CA ILE A 269 -13.82 -7.19 -36.06
C ILE A 269 -12.45 -6.53 -35.88
N LYS A 270 -11.55 -6.76 -36.85
CA LYS A 270 -10.23 -6.11 -36.87
C LYS A 270 -10.44 -4.60 -37.05
N THR A 271 -10.53 -3.86 -35.95
CA THR A 271 -10.28 -2.43 -35.98
C THR A 271 -8.80 -2.23 -36.30
N LYS A 272 -8.50 -1.26 -37.18
CA LYS A 272 -7.15 -0.92 -37.64
C LYS A 272 -6.28 -0.43 -36.47
N GLY A 273 -5.74 -1.38 -35.71
CA GLY A 273 -4.62 -1.22 -34.80
C GLY A 273 -3.40 -1.95 -35.37
N ARG A 274 -2.24 -1.29 -35.20
CA ARG A 274 -0.85 -1.65 -35.56
C ARG A 274 -0.62 -3.05 -36.18
N THR A 275 -0.14 -3.04 -37.42
CA THR A 275 0.31 -4.21 -38.19
C THR A 275 1.43 -4.99 -37.48
N PRO A 276 1.36 -6.34 -37.43
CA PRO A 276 2.46 -7.18 -36.99
C PRO A 276 3.36 -7.58 -38.17
N GLY A 277 4.64 -7.19 -38.09
CA GLY A 277 5.72 -7.49 -39.04
C GLY A 277 6.62 -6.26 -39.15
N SER A 278 7.91 -6.24 -38.86
CA SER A 278 8.97 -7.24 -38.77
C SER A 278 9.98 -6.74 -37.71
N SER A 279 10.61 -7.58 -36.92
CA SER A 279 11.92 -8.11 -37.29
C SER A 279 12.35 -9.21 -36.32
N LYS A 280 12.66 -10.36 -36.90
CA LYS A 280 13.45 -11.44 -36.32
C LYS A 280 14.78 -10.88 -35.81
N ARG A 281 14.99 -10.86 -34.50
CA ARG A 281 16.31 -11.14 -33.91
C ARG A 281 16.11 -12.02 -32.69
N LYS A 282 16.58 -13.27 -32.81
CA LYS A 282 16.81 -14.16 -31.67
C LYS A 282 17.83 -13.46 -30.76
N HIS A 283 17.43 -13.17 -29.53
CA HIS A 283 18.36 -13.06 -28.42
C HIS A 283 17.84 -14.00 -27.33
N ASP A 284 18.68 -14.95 -26.93
CA ASP A 284 18.35 -15.98 -25.97
C ASP A 284 18.07 -15.41 -24.58
N GLY A 285 17.00 -15.91 -23.93
CA GLY A 285 16.97 -16.06 -22.47
C GLY A 285 16.23 -15.04 -21.60
N ASP A 286 14.97 -14.72 -21.93
CA ASP A 286 13.99 -14.27 -20.93
C ASP A 286 12.60 -14.84 -21.26
N ASP A 287 12.15 -15.81 -20.46
CA ASP A 287 10.93 -16.59 -20.70
C ASP A 287 9.71 -15.81 -20.21
N SER A 288 9.37 -14.73 -20.93
CA SER A 288 8.08 -14.07 -20.81
C SER A 288 7.00 -14.88 -21.55
N SER A 289 6.68 -16.06 -21.02
CA SER A 289 5.59 -16.87 -21.56
C SER A 289 4.24 -16.27 -21.18
N THR A 290 3.82 -15.25 -21.93
CA THR A 290 2.42 -14.86 -22.09
C THR A 290 1.78 -15.70 -23.20
N ARG A 291 1.94 -17.02 -23.13
CA ARG A 291 1.15 -17.93 -23.98
C ARG A 291 -0.05 -18.42 -23.19
N ARG A 292 -1.22 -18.01 -23.65
CA ARG A 292 -2.50 -18.61 -23.28
C ARG A 292 -2.40 -20.12 -23.49
N LEU A 293 -2.86 -20.90 -22.52
CA LEU A 293 -3.04 -22.34 -22.73
C LEU A 293 -4.05 -22.54 -23.89
N PRO A 294 -3.74 -23.39 -24.87
CA PRO A 294 -4.66 -23.70 -25.96
C PRO A 294 -5.99 -24.18 -25.39
N SER A 295 -7.10 -23.68 -25.92
CA SER A 295 -8.42 -24.22 -25.57
C SER A 295 -8.54 -25.68 -26.03
N GLY A 296 -9.45 -26.47 -25.44
CA GLY A 296 -9.60 -27.90 -25.76
C GLY A 296 -9.76 -28.22 -27.26
N PHE A 297 -10.20 -27.26 -28.06
CA PHE A 297 -10.29 -27.36 -29.52
C PHE A 297 -8.94 -27.28 -30.25
N GLU A 298 -7.99 -26.47 -29.74
CA GLU A 298 -6.63 -26.32 -30.31
C GLU A 298 -5.76 -27.57 -30.05
N TYR A 299 -6.09 -28.36 -29.01
CA TYR A 299 -5.48 -29.66 -28.76
C TYR A 299 -5.88 -30.72 -29.79
N VAL A 300 -7.13 -30.72 -30.25
CA VAL A 300 -7.64 -31.68 -31.24
C VAL A 300 -7.07 -31.43 -32.64
N LEU A 301 -6.85 -30.15 -32.99
CA LEU A 301 -6.20 -29.77 -34.25
C LEU A 301 -4.70 -30.13 -34.27
N SER A 302 -3.99 -29.89 -33.17
CA SER A 302 -2.55 -30.19 -33.07
C SER A 302 -2.23 -31.68 -33.00
N THR A 303 -3.18 -32.53 -32.56
CA THR A 303 -3.00 -33.99 -32.53
C THR A 303 -3.21 -34.66 -33.89
N GLN A 304 -3.96 -34.04 -34.81
CA GLN A 304 -4.04 -34.51 -36.21
C GLN A 304 -2.80 -34.17 -37.04
N GLU A 305 -2.03 -33.14 -36.66
CA GLU A 305 -0.82 -32.72 -37.37
C GLU A 305 0.47 -33.39 -36.82
N ALA A 306 0.43 -33.99 -35.63
CA ALA A 306 1.60 -34.53 -34.94
C ALA A 306 1.89 -36.02 -35.21
N SER A 307 1.19 -36.68 -36.14
CA SER A 307 1.47 -38.08 -36.53
C SER A 307 2.68 -38.24 -37.45
N SER A 308 3.76 -37.47 -37.22
CA SER A 308 5.05 -37.74 -37.84
C SER A 308 6.22 -37.38 -36.90
N SER A 309 7.09 -38.37 -36.70
CA SER A 309 8.46 -38.27 -36.15
C SER A 309 8.67 -38.09 -34.63
N ARG A 310 8.64 -39.23 -33.94
CA ARG A 310 9.72 -39.86 -33.14
C ARG A 310 10.65 -39.02 -32.22
N GLN A 311 10.56 -39.39 -30.93
CA GLN A 311 11.62 -39.58 -29.91
C GLN A 311 12.58 -38.42 -29.55
N LYS A 312 12.59 -38.03 -28.25
CA LYS A 312 13.82 -37.61 -27.56
C LYS A 312 13.85 -37.94 -26.08
N LYS A 313 15.06 -38.35 -25.67
CA LYS A 313 15.53 -38.89 -24.39
C LYS A 313 15.52 -37.87 -23.25
N SER A 314 15.36 -38.41 -22.04
CA SER A 314 15.54 -37.78 -20.73
C SER A 314 16.97 -37.26 -20.49
N LYS A 315 17.11 -36.01 -20.06
CA LYS A 315 18.26 -35.54 -19.26
C LYS A 315 17.79 -34.62 -18.14
N VAL A 316 18.24 -34.95 -16.94
CA VAL A 316 18.06 -34.24 -15.66
C VAL A 316 18.84 -32.91 -15.68
N PRO A 317 18.26 -31.76 -15.26
CA PRO A 317 19.02 -30.52 -15.10
C PRO A 317 19.50 -30.31 -13.66
N LYS A 318 20.77 -29.90 -13.54
CA LYS A 318 21.43 -29.42 -12.32
C LYS A 318 20.91 -28.03 -11.93
N MET A 319 20.51 -27.86 -10.66
CA MET A 319 20.19 -26.57 -10.05
C MET A 319 21.46 -25.76 -9.76
N ARG A 320 21.57 -24.53 -10.30
CA ARG A 320 22.20 -23.34 -9.69
C ARG A 320 22.23 -22.19 -10.72
N SER A 321 21.27 -21.25 -10.64
CA SER A 321 21.40 -19.87 -11.14
C SER A 321 20.19 -18.94 -10.89
N ALA A 322 19.03 -19.43 -10.45
CA ALA A 322 17.82 -18.58 -10.31
C ALA A 322 17.86 -17.54 -9.18
N SER A 323 18.57 -17.80 -8.07
CA SER A 323 18.49 -16.99 -6.83
C SER A 323 19.13 -15.59 -6.93
N ARG A 324 20.17 -15.38 -7.76
CA ARG A 324 20.77 -14.05 -7.92
C ARG A 324 19.94 -13.09 -8.78
N ARG A 325 19.18 -13.65 -9.74
CA ARG A 325 18.36 -12.85 -10.67
C ARG A 325 17.13 -12.27 -9.97
N THR A 326 16.53 -13.02 -9.04
CA THR A 326 15.40 -12.57 -8.21
C THR A 326 15.80 -11.50 -7.19
N GLN A 327 16.98 -11.60 -6.57
CA GLN A 327 17.46 -10.61 -5.59
C GLN A 327 17.75 -9.24 -6.23
N SER A 328 18.26 -9.22 -7.46
CA SER A 328 18.50 -7.97 -8.20
C SER A 328 17.20 -7.25 -8.56
N ALA A 329 16.14 -7.99 -8.87
CA ALA A 329 14.83 -7.41 -9.20
C ALA A 329 14.12 -6.83 -7.96
N THR A 330 14.17 -7.50 -6.80
CA THR A 330 13.58 -7.00 -5.56
C THR A 330 14.34 -5.78 -5.02
N ASN A 331 15.67 -5.75 -5.13
CA ASN A 331 16.46 -4.58 -4.76
C ASN A 331 16.13 -3.36 -5.63
N MET A 332 15.85 -3.53 -6.93
CA MET A 332 15.43 -2.43 -7.80
C MET A 332 14.00 -1.94 -7.48
N ALA A 333 13.10 -2.84 -7.08
CA ALA A 333 11.72 -2.48 -6.75
C ALA A 333 11.61 -1.72 -5.42
N TYR A 334 12.34 -2.17 -4.40
CA TYR A 334 12.22 -1.67 -3.02
C TYR A 334 13.44 -0.91 -2.51
N GLY A 335 14.41 -0.62 -3.37
CA GLY A 335 15.60 0.16 -3.00
C GLY A 335 15.26 1.56 -2.48
N HIS A 336 14.14 2.13 -2.93
CA HIS A 336 13.62 3.42 -2.44
C HIS A 336 13.07 3.37 -1.00
N CYS A 337 12.81 2.17 -0.46
CA CYS A 337 12.34 1.99 0.93
C CYS A 337 13.50 2.02 1.94
N VAL A 338 14.76 1.97 1.47
CA VAL A 338 15.97 2.05 2.29
C VAL A 338 16.47 3.48 2.26
N GLU A 339 16.78 4.06 3.41
CA GLU A 339 17.46 5.36 3.48
C GLU A 339 18.78 5.32 2.70
N PRO A 340 19.16 6.39 1.98
CA PRO A 340 20.38 6.39 1.16
C PRO A 340 21.64 5.93 1.90
N ASP A 341 21.77 6.29 3.18
CA ASP A 341 22.92 5.95 4.03
C ASP A 341 23.02 4.46 4.34
N TRP A 342 21.90 3.74 4.38
CA TRP A 342 21.87 2.29 4.64
C TRP A 342 22.03 1.44 3.37
N LEU A 343 21.76 2.01 2.19
CA LEU A 343 21.78 1.30 0.92
C LEU A 343 23.10 0.56 0.61
N PRO A 344 24.31 1.12 0.91
CA PRO A 344 25.57 0.41 0.72
C PRO A 344 25.75 -0.83 1.61
N HIS A 345 24.99 -0.92 2.70
CA HIS A 345 25.07 -1.99 3.69
C HIS A 345 24.03 -3.11 3.44
N VAL A 346 23.12 -2.92 2.48
CA VAL A 346 22.14 -3.92 2.09
C VAL A 346 22.74 -4.88 1.03
N GLU A 347 22.72 -6.17 1.32
CA GLU A 347 23.05 -7.23 0.37
C GLU A 347 21.82 -7.61 -0.47
N GLY A 348 20.64 -7.61 0.14
CA GLY A 348 19.40 -7.95 -0.56
C GLY A 348 18.13 -7.63 0.21
N ILE A 349 17.05 -7.40 -0.52
CA ILE A 349 15.70 -7.22 0.01
C ILE A 349 14.85 -8.40 -0.41
N ASN A 350 14.16 -9.00 0.55
CA ASN A 350 13.30 -10.15 0.40
C ASN A 350 11.86 -9.72 0.70
N ASP A 351 11.05 -9.71 -0.36
CA ASP A 351 9.63 -9.42 -0.27
C ASP A 351 8.88 -10.66 0.24
N VAL A 352 8.26 -10.54 1.42
CA VAL A 352 7.47 -11.61 2.03
C VAL A 352 5.99 -11.45 1.69
N VAL A 353 5.21 -12.51 1.91
CA VAL A 353 3.76 -12.47 1.66
C VAL A 353 3.08 -11.38 2.50
N ALA A 354 2.28 -10.53 1.85
CA ALA A 354 1.57 -9.42 2.46
C ALA A 354 0.11 -9.77 2.84
N ASP A 355 -0.07 -10.73 3.73
CA ASP A 355 -1.36 -11.25 4.21
C ASP A 355 -1.77 -10.70 5.60
N GLY A 356 -1.20 -9.54 5.96
CA GLY A 356 -1.29 -8.96 7.31
C GLY A 356 -0.32 -9.59 8.32
N ASN A 357 0.33 -10.72 8.00
CA ASN A 357 1.37 -11.32 8.85
C ASN A 357 2.79 -11.02 8.35
N CYS A 358 2.97 -10.10 7.38
CA CYS A 358 4.26 -9.81 6.75
C CYS A 358 5.37 -9.51 7.77
N GLY A 359 5.10 -8.75 8.83
CA GLY A 359 6.09 -8.48 9.88
C GLY A 359 6.58 -9.75 10.57
N TYR A 360 5.66 -10.63 10.97
CA TYR A 360 6.01 -11.92 11.58
C TYR A 360 6.69 -12.87 10.59
N ARG A 361 6.32 -12.82 9.31
CA ARG A 361 6.98 -13.58 8.23
C ARG A 361 8.41 -13.12 7.99
N CYS A 362 8.67 -11.81 8.06
CA CYS A 362 10.02 -11.26 8.01
C CYS A 362 10.89 -11.78 9.16
N VAL A 363 10.35 -11.76 10.39
CA VAL A 363 11.02 -12.32 11.56
C VAL A 363 11.29 -13.82 11.36
N ALA A 364 10.28 -14.61 10.98
CA ALA A 364 10.41 -16.04 10.72
C ALA A 364 11.50 -16.34 9.67
N SER A 365 11.48 -15.60 8.55
CA SER A 365 12.48 -15.72 7.49
C SER A 365 13.88 -15.35 7.99
N GLY A 366 14.01 -14.31 8.82
CA GLY A 366 15.26 -13.91 9.47
C GLY A 366 15.84 -14.99 10.40
N LEU A 367 14.96 -15.72 11.08
CA LEU A 367 15.31 -16.82 11.98
C LEU A 367 15.57 -18.15 11.26
N GLY A 368 15.40 -18.21 9.94
CA GLY A 368 15.53 -19.45 9.16
C GLY A 368 14.32 -20.39 9.27
N LEU A 369 13.20 -19.92 9.82
CA LEU A 369 11.91 -20.62 9.87
C LEU A 369 11.17 -20.41 8.53
N ALA A 370 11.77 -20.87 7.43
CA ALA A 370 11.33 -20.59 6.06
C ALA A 370 10.15 -21.46 5.57
N ASP A 371 9.42 -22.11 6.48
CA ASP A 371 8.17 -22.80 6.17
C ASP A 371 7.02 -21.80 5.92
N VAL A 372 5.96 -22.27 5.28
CA VAL A 372 4.80 -21.43 4.90
C VAL A 372 4.10 -20.84 6.13
N ASP A 373 4.29 -21.47 7.30
CA ASP A 373 3.61 -21.17 8.56
C ASP A 373 4.52 -20.67 9.69
N GLY A 374 5.80 -20.37 9.43
CA GLY A 374 6.77 -19.98 10.48
C GLY A 374 6.39 -18.71 11.25
N TRP A 375 5.60 -17.83 10.63
CA TRP A 375 5.01 -16.67 11.28
C TRP A 375 4.09 -17.03 12.45
N ARG A 376 3.46 -18.22 12.46
CA ARG A 376 2.65 -18.72 13.59
C ARG A 376 3.52 -19.05 14.79
N ILE A 377 4.70 -19.63 14.55
CA ILE A 377 5.70 -19.89 15.59
C ILE A 377 6.16 -18.56 16.18
N VAL A 378 6.36 -17.55 15.32
CA VAL A 378 6.74 -16.21 15.75
C VAL A 378 5.69 -15.63 16.71
N ARG A 379 4.43 -15.55 16.27
CA ARG A 379 3.32 -15.02 17.08
C ARG A 379 3.13 -15.79 18.38
N ARG A 380 3.16 -17.12 18.34
CA ARG A 380 3.01 -17.97 19.53
C ARG A 380 4.09 -17.69 20.57
N ARG A 381 5.37 -17.67 20.19
CA ARG A 381 6.46 -17.39 21.13
C ARG A 381 6.42 -15.97 21.69
N MET A 382 6.04 -14.98 20.87
CA MET A 382 5.83 -13.62 21.37
C MET A 382 4.68 -13.55 22.38
N TYR A 383 3.59 -14.30 22.14
CA TYR A 383 2.47 -14.42 23.06
C TYR A 383 2.89 -15.12 24.36
N ASP A 384 3.67 -16.20 24.28
CA ASP A 384 4.18 -16.90 25.46
C ASP A 384 5.11 -15.99 26.29
N GLU A 385 5.94 -15.18 25.63
CA GLU A 385 6.84 -14.22 26.28
C GLU A 385 6.08 -13.09 26.99
N ILE A 386 5.07 -12.50 26.33
CA ILE A 386 4.30 -11.38 26.91
C ILE A 386 3.41 -11.82 28.08
N ILE A 387 2.92 -13.07 28.06
CA ILE A 387 2.11 -13.64 29.12
C ILE A 387 2.99 -14.18 30.26
N GLY A 388 4.09 -14.87 29.94
CA GLY A 388 4.99 -15.44 30.93
C GLY A 388 5.71 -14.38 31.79
N HIS A 389 5.82 -13.16 31.28
CA HIS A 389 6.49 -12.05 31.96
C HIS A 389 5.64 -10.77 31.97
N GLU A 390 4.35 -10.91 32.29
CA GLU A 390 3.36 -9.84 32.25
C GLU A 390 3.78 -8.55 32.99
N ASN A 391 4.37 -8.66 34.19
CA ASN A 391 4.80 -7.50 34.96
C ASN A 391 5.84 -6.64 34.23
N LEU A 392 6.86 -7.27 33.62
CA LEU A 392 7.83 -6.52 32.81
C LEU A 392 7.12 -5.86 31.63
N TRP A 393 6.35 -6.64 30.87
CA TRP A 393 5.80 -6.15 29.61
C TRP A 393 4.72 -5.08 29.82
N ARG A 394 3.99 -5.09 30.93
CA ARG A 394 3.11 -3.98 31.33
C ARG A 394 3.90 -2.71 31.64
N GLU A 395 5.08 -2.84 32.24
CA GLU A 395 5.95 -1.69 32.53
C GLU A 395 6.61 -1.14 31.25
N VAL A 396 7.11 -2.03 30.39
CA VAL A 396 7.78 -1.67 29.12
C VAL A 396 6.80 -1.07 28.11
N LEU A 397 5.61 -1.67 27.95
CA LEU A 397 4.64 -1.27 26.93
C LEU A 397 3.60 -0.26 27.43
N GLY A 398 3.43 -0.14 28.74
CA GLY A 398 2.43 0.76 29.33
C GLY A 398 1.02 0.52 28.78
N SER A 399 0.41 1.56 28.22
CA SER A 399 -0.93 1.50 27.62
C SER A 399 -1.01 0.64 26.35
N SER A 400 0.12 0.37 25.68
CA SER A 400 0.17 -0.51 24.50
C SER A 400 0.17 -2.00 24.86
N TYR A 401 0.23 -2.39 26.14
CA TYR A 401 0.29 -3.81 26.52
C TYR A 401 -0.88 -4.63 25.97
N GLU A 402 -2.12 -4.15 26.14
CA GLU A 402 -3.31 -4.91 25.70
C GLU A 402 -3.42 -4.98 24.17
N SER A 403 -3.03 -3.93 23.46
CA SER A 403 -3.02 -3.94 21.99
C SER A 403 -1.94 -4.88 21.43
N VAL A 404 -0.73 -4.87 22.01
CA VAL A 404 0.35 -5.79 21.62
C VAL A 404 -0.01 -7.24 21.94
N LYS A 405 -0.64 -7.50 23.10
CA LYS A 405 -1.12 -8.83 23.48
C LYS A 405 -2.16 -9.36 22.48
N ILE A 406 -3.11 -8.52 22.06
CA ILE A 406 -4.04 -8.86 20.98
C ILE A 406 -3.27 -9.14 19.69
N ALA A 407 -2.25 -8.33 19.38
CA ALA A 407 -1.54 -8.46 18.11
C ALA A 407 -0.78 -9.77 17.96
N VAL A 408 -0.12 -10.22 19.03
CA VAL A 408 0.66 -11.47 19.02
C VAL A 408 -0.22 -12.72 19.22
N HIS A 409 -1.46 -12.57 19.68
CA HIS A 409 -2.38 -13.70 19.83
C HIS A 409 -2.79 -14.27 18.47
N CYS A 410 -2.50 -15.55 18.21
CA CYS A 410 -2.75 -16.21 16.94
C CYS A 410 -3.53 -17.52 17.14
N PRO A 411 -4.85 -17.55 16.87
CA PRO A 411 -5.65 -18.76 16.89
C PRO A 411 -5.23 -19.77 15.81
N GLU A 412 -5.36 -21.08 16.10
CA GLU A 412 -4.85 -22.16 15.23
C GLU A 412 -5.40 -22.14 13.79
N ASN A 413 -6.64 -21.66 13.60
CA ASN A 413 -7.31 -21.62 12.29
C ASN A 413 -7.21 -20.26 11.57
N GLN A 414 -6.40 -19.33 12.06
CA GLN A 414 -6.29 -17.99 11.45
C GLN A 414 -5.52 -18.05 10.12
N VAL A 415 -6.10 -17.54 9.02
CA VAL A 415 -5.47 -17.55 7.67
C VAL A 415 -4.85 -16.19 7.29
N GLY A 416 -5.29 -15.09 7.93
CA GLY A 416 -4.76 -13.74 7.72
C GLY A 416 -4.95 -12.85 8.96
N ALA A 417 -4.28 -11.70 9.01
CA ALA A 417 -4.30 -10.80 10.17
C ALA A 417 -4.91 -9.43 9.84
N SER A 418 -5.80 -8.95 10.71
CA SER A 418 -6.35 -7.59 10.67
C SER A 418 -5.31 -6.56 11.13
N PHE A 419 -5.56 -5.26 10.92
CA PHE A 419 -4.62 -4.21 11.30
C PHE A 419 -4.30 -4.17 12.81
N LYS A 420 -5.23 -4.63 13.66
CA LYS A 420 -5.01 -4.76 15.11
C LYS A 420 -4.02 -5.86 15.46
N GLU A 421 -3.76 -6.73 14.50
CA GLU A 421 -2.91 -7.91 14.63
C GLU A 421 -1.54 -7.75 13.98
N TRP A 422 -1.31 -6.59 13.35
CA TRP A 422 -0.05 -6.30 12.67
C TRP A 422 1.10 -6.13 13.64
N LEU A 423 2.29 -6.53 13.19
CA LEU A 423 3.52 -6.20 13.88
C LEU A 423 3.79 -4.70 13.73
N THR A 424 3.87 -3.99 14.85
CA THR A 424 4.15 -2.55 14.91
C THR A 424 5.49 -2.29 15.59
N LEU A 425 6.31 -1.43 14.99
CA LEU A 425 7.51 -0.88 15.63
C LEU A 425 7.28 0.59 15.98
N PRO A 426 7.84 1.10 17.10
CA PRO A 426 8.81 0.41 17.96
C PRO A 426 8.20 -0.55 19.00
N ASP A 427 6.90 -0.47 19.27
CA ASP A 427 6.21 -1.17 20.37
C ASP A 427 6.55 -2.67 20.50
N MET A 428 6.65 -3.40 19.39
CA MET A 428 6.87 -4.85 19.41
C MET A 428 8.34 -5.24 19.21
N GLY A 429 9.25 -4.28 18.99
CA GLY A 429 10.65 -4.55 18.64
C GLY A 429 11.43 -5.23 19.76
N LEU A 430 11.27 -4.75 20.99
CA LEU A 430 11.85 -5.35 22.20
C LEU A 430 11.28 -6.75 22.48
N LEU A 431 10.00 -6.95 22.18
CA LEU A 431 9.33 -8.24 22.38
C LEU A 431 9.88 -9.29 21.43
N VAL A 432 10.07 -8.94 20.15
CA VAL A 432 10.71 -9.82 19.17
C VAL A 432 12.16 -10.14 19.56
N SER A 433 12.97 -9.11 19.88
CA SER A 433 14.38 -9.34 20.23
C SER A 433 14.50 -10.27 21.43
N THR A 434 13.68 -10.05 22.45
CA THR A 434 13.68 -10.84 23.69
C THR A 434 13.16 -12.26 23.49
N ALA A 435 12.00 -12.44 22.84
CA ALA A 435 11.38 -13.76 22.66
C ALA A 435 12.24 -14.74 21.83
N PHE A 436 13.10 -14.21 20.96
CA PHE A 436 13.96 -15.01 20.08
C PHE A 436 15.45 -14.95 20.42
N ASN A 437 15.83 -14.14 21.41
CA ASN A 437 17.22 -13.88 21.76
C ASN A 437 18.07 -13.44 20.55
N VAL A 438 17.55 -12.47 19.79
CA VAL A 438 18.17 -11.94 18.56
C VAL A 438 18.27 -10.42 18.57
N ILE A 439 19.17 -9.88 17.75
CA ILE A 439 19.21 -8.44 17.45
C ILE A 439 18.18 -8.18 16.35
N LEU A 440 17.17 -7.34 16.63
CA LEU A 440 16.23 -6.88 15.62
C LEU A 440 16.63 -5.47 15.16
N VAL A 441 16.61 -5.24 13.84
CA VAL A 441 16.99 -3.96 13.24
C VAL A 441 15.85 -3.46 12.36
N ASN A 442 15.37 -2.25 12.66
CA ASN A 442 14.49 -1.49 11.80
C ASN A 442 15.31 -0.52 10.96
N LEU A 443 15.11 -0.52 9.64
CA LEU A 443 15.74 0.41 8.70
C LEU A 443 14.70 1.26 7.95
N SER A 444 13.48 1.36 8.49
CA SER A 444 12.42 2.20 7.91
C SER A 444 12.78 3.68 7.98
N HIS A 445 12.37 4.44 6.97
CA HIS A 445 12.54 5.90 6.90
C HIS A 445 12.05 6.56 8.21
N GLU A 446 12.80 7.53 8.73
CA GLU A 446 12.54 8.30 9.97
C GLU A 446 12.53 7.52 11.30
N SER A 447 12.78 6.20 11.31
CA SER A 447 12.66 5.38 12.52
C SER A 447 13.70 4.26 12.64
N ALA A 448 14.86 4.41 11.98
CA ALA A 448 15.93 3.41 12.05
C ALA A 448 16.35 3.17 13.51
N SER A 449 16.32 1.92 13.95
CA SER A 449 16.55 1.57 15.36
C SER A 449 16.98 0.12 15.52
N THR A 450 17.81 -0.13 16.53
CA THR A 450 18.22 -1.47 16.95
C THR A 450 17.56 -1.86 18.25
N PHE A 451 17.03 -3.07 18.34
CA PHE A 451 16.43 -3.64 19.54
C PHE A 451 17.24 -4.85 20.02
N LEU A 452 17.63 -4.83 21.29
CA LEU A 452 18.38 -5.92 21.93
C LEU A 452 17.46 -6.71 22.88
N PRO A 453 17.78 -7.99 23.17
CA PRO A 453 17.06 -8.76 24.18
C PRO A 453 17.20 -8.13 25.57
N LEU A 454 16.11 -8.11 26.35
CA LEU A 454 16.13 -7.51 27.70
C LEU A 454 16.59 -8.48 28.80
N ARG A 455 16.38 -9.78 28.64
CA ARG A 455 16.48 -10.78 29.73
C ARG A 455 17.15 -12.09 29.35
N SER A 456 18.00 -12.07 28.33
CA SER A 456 18.72 -13.25 27.87
C SER A 456 20.14 -12.88 27.49
N ALA A 457 21.09 -13.69 27.93
CA ALA A 457 22.50 -13.50 27.59
C ALA A 457 22.75 -13.72 26.09
N PRO A 458 23.72 -13.01 25.49
CA PRO A 458 24.08 -13.22 24.10
C PRO A 458 24.56 -14.66 23.89
N PRO A 459 24.15 -15.34 22.79
CA PRO A 459 24.65 -16.67 22.47
C PRO A 459 26.17 -16.68 22.44
N SER A 460 26.80 -17.73 22.97
CA SER A 460 28.27 -17.86 23.00
C SER A 460 28.88 -17.87 21.60
N SER A 461 28.10 -18.23 20.57
CA SER A 461 28.57 -18.28 19.19
C SER A 461 28.17 -17.05 18.37
N LEU A 462 29.16 -16.46 17.70
CA LEU A 462 29.02 -15.28 16.84
C LEU A 462 28.08 -15.49 15.64
N HIS A 463 27.96 -16.72 15.11
CA HIS A 463 27.05 -17.03 14.01
C HIS A 463 25.57 -16.92 14.41
N ASN A 464 25.25 -17.04 15.70
CA ASN A 464 23.89 -16.86 16.21
C ASN A 464 23.59 -15.39 16.60
N ARG A 465 24.51 -14.47 16.30
CA ARG A 465 24.37 -13.02 16.55
C ARG A 465 24.13 -12.23 15.26
N HIS A 466 23.66 -12.88 14.20
CA HIS A 466 23.25 -12.20 12.98
C HIS A 466 21.93 -11.45 13.21
N PRO A 467 21.86 -10.16 12.83
CA PRO A 467 20.66 -9.37 13.06
C PRO A 467 19.54 -9.79 12.10
N VAL A 468 18.31 -9.74 12.59
CA VAL A 468 17.11 -9.77 11.77
C VAL A 468 16.81 -8.32 11.38
N ALA A 469 17.05 -7.97 10.11
CA ALA A 469 16.81 -6.62 9.61
C ALA A 469 15.52 -6.56 8.79
N MET A 470 14.75 -5.49 8.99
CA MET A 470 13.43 -5.30 8.39
C MET A 470 13.20 -3.84 8.03
N ILE A 471 12.36 -3.61 7.01
CA ILE A 471 11.91 -2.29 6.58
C ILE A 471 10.40 -2.32 6.43
N ASN A 472 9.74 -1.27 6.88
CA ASN A 472 8.33 -1.03 6.66
C ASN A 472 8.15 -0.10 5.45
N ASP A 473 7.52 -0.61 4.40
CA ASP A 473 7.08 0.20 3.26
C ASP A 473 5.74 0.87 3.63
N ARG A 474 5.78 2.19 3.85
CA ARG A 474 4.62 3.06 4.05
C ARG A 474 3.64 2.62 5.14
N ASN A 475 4.12 1.97 6.20
CA ASN A 475 3.31 1.47 7.33
C ASN A 475 2.26 0.41 6.92
N ILE A 476 2.43 -0.24 5.77
CA ILE A 476 1.48 -1.22 5.23
C ILE A 476 2.10 -2.58 4.94
N HIS A 477 3.41 -2.66 4.74
CA HIS A 477 4.07 -3.92 4.39
C HIS A 477 5.49 -4.00 4.94
N TRP A 478 5.85 -5.16 5.50
CA TRP A 478 7.20 -5.41 5.99
C TRP A 478 8.00 -6.19 4.96
N LEU A 479 9.23 -5.73 4.72
CA LEU A 479 10.23 -6.36 3.87
C LEU A 479 11.38 -6.86 4.74
N ARG A 480 11.93 -8.03 4.42
CA ARG A 480 13.14 -8.53 5.08
C ARG A 480 14.35 -7.95 4.37
N VAL A 481 15.30 -7.47 5.14
CA VAL A 481 16.60 -7.01 4.66
C VAL A 481 17.68 -8.00 5.04
N LYS A 482 18.50 -8.35 4.06
CA LYS A 482 19.76 -9.06 4.27
C LYS A 482 20.86 -8.02 4.31
N LEU A 483 21.44 -7.80 5.48
CA LEU A 483 22.59 -6.93 5.66
C LEU A 483 23.89 -7.62 5.24
N ARG A 484 24.83 -6.84 4.72
CA ARG A 484 26.20 -7.30 4.48
C ARG A 484 26.87 -7.68 5.80
N VAL A 485 27.85 -8.58 5.70
CA VAL A 485 28.69 -8.95 6.85
C VAL A 485 29.35 -7.68 7.41
N ASN A 486 29.25 -7.48 8.74
CA ASN A 486 29.76 -6.32 9.46
C ASN A 486 29.14 -4.97 9.07
N ALA A 487 27.91 -4.96 8.53
CA ALA A 487 27.16 -3.71 8.39
C ALA A 487 27.04 -2.98 9.75
N PRO A 488 27.14 -1.64 9.77
CA PRO A 488 26.83 -0.86 10.95
C PRO A 488 25.36 -1.05 11.33
N LEU A 489 25.03 -0.77 12.58
CA LEU A 489 23.67 -0.87 13.10
C LEU A 489 23.13 0.53 13.42
N PRO A 490 21.83 0.78 13.25
CA PRO A 490 21.20 2.01 13.73
C PRO A 490 21.31 2.16 15.24
N SER A 491 21.05 3.37 15.72
CA SER A 491 21.06 3.68 17.15
C SER A 491 20.17 2.73 17.97
N LEU A 492 20.61 2.47 19.19
CA LEU A 492 19.90 1.60 20.11
C LEU A 492 18.57 2.24 20.54
N TYR A 493 17.48 1.47 20.50
CA TYR A 493 16.18 1.94 20.95
C TYR A 493 16.24 2.29 22.45
N PRO A 494 15.81 3.51 22.88
CA PRO A 494 16.11 4.02 24.23
C PRO A 494 15.66 3.12 25.39
N LEU A 495 14.57 2.36 25.22
CA LEU A 495 14.06 1.47 26.27
C LEU A 495 14.93 0.21 26.49
N CYS A 496 15.84 -0.12 25.56
CA CYS A 496 16.82 -1.19 25.78
C CYS A 496 17.67 -0.91 27.02
N ASP A 497 17.98 0.36 27.29
CA ASP A 497 18.88 0.74 28.38
C ASP A 497 18.18 0.75 29.74
N ARG A 498 16.88 1.06 29.74
CA ARG A 498 16.09 1.23 30.96
C ARG A 498 15.70 -0.11 31.58
N TYR A 499 15.40 -1.12 30.76
CA TYR A 499 14.76 -2.36 31.21
C TYR A 499 15.64 -3.61 31.04
N VAL A 500 16.92 -3.46 30.67
CA VAL A 500 17.85 -4.58 30.50
C VAL A 500 18.23 -5.20 31.86
N GLU A 501 18.08 -6.51 31.96
CA GLU A 501 18.51 -7.31 33.10
C GLU A 501 20.04 -7.56 33.03
N ASP A 502 20.66 -7.85 34.18
CA ASP A 502 22.13 -8.02 34.27
C ASP A 502 22.68 -9.08 33.31
N CYS A 503 21.94 -10.17 33.10
CA CYS A 503 22.34 -11.25 32.21
C CYS A 503 22.40 -10.83 30.72
N ALA A 504 21.65 -9.80 30.34
CA ALA A 504 21.52 -9.32 28.95
C ALA A 504 22.48 -8.16 28.63
N LYS A 505 23.16 -7.58 29.62
CA LYS A 505 24.11 -6.46 29.43
C LYS A 505 25.22 -6.77 28.41
N GLY A 506 25.65 -8.02 28.31
CA GLY A 506 26.68 -8.47 27.36
C GLY A 506 26.29 -8.31 25.88
N TRP A 507 25.01 -8.04 25.56
CA TRP A 507 24.60 -7.67 24.20
C TRP A 507 25.18 -6.33 23.74
N ARG A 508 25.42 -5.40 24.68
CA ARG A 508 25.99 -4.08 24.36
C ARG A 508 27.41 -4.19 23.85
N ASP A 509 28.22 -5.07 24.43
CA ASP A 509 29.61 -5.23 24.02
C ASP A 509 29.68 -5.58 22.52
N GLY A 510 28.82 -6.49 22.06
CA GLY A 510 28.72 -6.87 20.64
C GLY A 510 28.09 -5.82 19.72
N PHE A 511 27.28 -4.90 20.25
CA PHE A 511 26.71 -3.76 19.52
C PHE A 511 27.78 -2.66 19.31
N VAL A 512 28.50 -2.30 20.37
CA VAL A 512 29.60 -1.31 20.33
C VAL A 512 30.71 -1.72 19.34
N PHE A 513 31.02 -3.01 19.21
CA PHE A 513 31.97 -3.49 18.19
C PHE A 513 31.55 -3.24 16.74
N ARG A 514 30.26 -2.94 16.46
CA ARG A 514 29.75 -2.63 15.11
C ARG A 514 29.51 -1.15 14.84
N ASP A 515 29.50 -0.31 15.89
CA ASP A 515 29.34 1.15 15.79
C ASP A 515 30.65 1.89 15.40
N ILE A 516 31.83 1.27 15.56
CA ILE A 516 33.15 1.93 15.42
C ILE A 516 33.71 1.83 13.98
N ALA A 517 32.87 1.84 12.94
CA ALA A 517 33.35 2.08 11.58
C ALA A 517 33.06 3.54 11.20
N PRO A 518 34.03 4.47 11.29
CA PRO A 518 33.79 5.86 10.94
C PRO A 518 33.38 5.94 9.46
N ILE A 519 32.28 6.67 9.20
CA ILE A 519 31.93 7.16 7.88
C ILE A 519 33.09 8.08 7.46
N ALA A 520 33.95 7.60 6.57
CA ALA A 520 34.98 8.45 5.98
C ALA A 520 34.29 9.59 5.23
N PRO A 521 34.66 10.86 5.49
CA PRO A 521 34.15 11.97 4.68
C PRO A 521 34.55 11.74 3.22
N VAL A 522 33.61 11.99 2.32
CA VAL A 522 33.88 12.02 0.89
C VAL A 522 34.84 13.17 0.63
N ASP A 523 36.11 12.85 0.38
CA ASP A 523 37.12 13.85 0.02
C ASP A 523 36.69 14.58 -1.25
N ASP A 524 36.61 15.89 -1.10
CA ASP A 524 36.38 16.86 -2.15
C ASP A 524 37.49 16.73 -3.21
N ALA A 525 37.10 16.82 -4.48
CA ALA A 525 37.98 16.60 -5.61
C ALA A 525 39.21 17.52 -5.57
N THR A 526 40.39 16.95 -5.34
CA THR A 526 41.64 17.62 -5.68
C THR A 526 41.80 17.58 -7.20
N ILE A 527 41.49 18.72 -7.82
CA ILE A 527 41.82 19.04 -9.21
C ILE A 527 43.35 18.96 -9.34
N SER A 528 43.85 17.86 -9.90
CA SER A 528 45.22 17.81 -10.40
C SER A 528 45.28 18.54 -11.74
N VAL A 529 45.77 19.77 -11.71
CA VAL A 529 46.18 20.52 -12.89
C VAL A 529 47.33 19.74 -13.56
N VAL A 530 47.08 19.27 -14.78
CA VAL A 530 48.09 18.67 -15.65
C VAL A 530 48.90 19.81 -16.25
N ASP A 531 50.13 20.00 -15.75
CA ASP A 531 51.11 20.90 -16.33
C ASP A 531 51.83 20.17 -17.48
N LEU A 532 51.58 20.61 -18.71
CA LEU A 532 52.24 20.12 -19.91
C LEU A 532 53.53 20.93 -20.13
N GLY A 533 54.62 20.45 -19.55
CA GLY A 533 55.96 20.94 -19.88
C GLY A 533 56.41 20.51 -21.28
N THR A 534 56.94 21.46 -22.02
CA THR A 534 57.81 21.28 -23.21
C THR A 534 59.09 22.08 -22.98
N PRO A 535 60.24 21.72 -23.60
CA PRO A 535 60.74 20.42 -24.03
C PRO A 535 61.75 19.80 -23.05
#